data_AF-A0A3D1ZDI2-F1
#
_entry.id   AF-A0A3D1ZDI2-F1
#
_cell.length_a   1.000
_cell.length_b   1.000
_cell.length_c   1.000
_cell.angle_alpha   90.00
_cell.angle_beta   90.00
_cell.angle_gamma   90.00
#
_symmetry.space_group_name_H-M   'P 1'
#
loop_
_entity.id
_entity.type
_entity.pdbx_description
1 polymer ?
#
loop_
_entity_poly.entity_id
_entity_poly.type
_entity_poly.pdbx_seq_one_letter_code
_entity_poly.pdbx_strand_id
1 'polypeptide(L)' 'MKFGIVVFPGTWSETDCHYAVTDALGQQAEYVWHR' A
#
# COMPACT_ATOMS: atom_id res chain seq x y z
N MET A 1 -11.17 5.99 5.69
CA MET A 1 -10.75 6.63 4.40
C MET A 1 -10.23 5.50 3.50
N LYS A 2 -10.27 5.61 2.17
CA LYS A 2 -9.72 4.56 1.28
C LYS A 2 -8.33 4.97 0.80
N PHE A 3 -7.33 4.13 1.02
CA PHE A 3 -5.95 4.35 0.59
C PHE A 3 -5.61 3.47 -0.62
N GLY A 4 -4.85 4.02 -1.56
CA GLY A 4 -4.26 3.28 -2.67
C GLY A 4 -2.75 3.32 -2.56
N ILE A 5 -2.09 2.16 -2.56
CA ILE A 5 -0.63 2.04 -2.54
C ILE A 5 -0.19 1.81 -3.99
N VAL A 6 0.41 2.83 -4.61
CA VAL A 6 0.84 2.73 -6.00
C VAL A 6 2.15 1.94 -6.10
N VAL A 7 2.09 0.83 -6.83
CA VAL A 7 3.20 -0.11 -7.01
C VAL A 7 3.89 0.19 -8.33
N PHE A 8 5.16 0.58 -8.30
CA PHE A 8 6.00 0.85 -9.49
C PHE A 8 6.99 -0.30 -9.74
N PRO A 9 7.52 -0.48 -10.97
CA PRO A 9 8.50 -1.54 -11.24
C PRO A 9 9.76 -1.30 -10.43
N GLY A 10 10.20 -2.32 -9.73
CA GLY A 10 11.44 -2.28 -8.94
C GLY A 10 11.30 -1.56 -7.60
N THR A 11 10.10 -1.17 -7.18
CA THR A 11 9.84 -0.82 -5.78
C THR A 11 9.74 -2.10 -4.94
N TRP A 12 10.10 -2.01 -3.65
CA TRP A 12 10.25 -3.16 -2.74
C TRP A 12 9.49 -3.02 -1.41
N SER A 13 8.97 -1.84 -1.09
CA SER A 13 8.41 -1.50 0.23
C SER A 13 6.89 -1.33 0.24
N GLU A 14 6.20 -1.73 -0.81
CA GLU A 14 4.74 -1.63 -0.92
C GLU A 14 4.05 -2.48 0.13
N THR A 15 4.62 -3.66 0.44
CA THR A 15 4.14 -4.53 1.51
C THR A 15 4.32 -3.92 2.89
N ASP A 16 5.47 -3.26 3.15
CA ASP A 16 5.71 -2.56 4.41
C ASP A 16 4.73 -1.39 4.57
N CYS A 17 4.50 -0.65 3.48
CA CYS A 17 3.53 0.43 3.43
C CYS A 17 2.11 -0.09 3.68
N HIS A 18 1.76 -1.23 3.11
CA HIS A 18 0.47 -1.88 3.35
C HIS A 18 0.29 -2.24 4.82
N TYR A 19 1.25 -2.94 5.42
CA TYR A 19 1.22 -3.28 6.84
C TYR A 19 1.08 -2.03 7.73
N ALA A 20 1.84 -0.99 7.44
CA ALA A 20 1.75 0.27 8.20
C ALA A 20 0.33 0.87 8.13
N VAL A 21 -0.30 0.85 6.96
CA VAL A 21 -1.64 1.43 6.77
C VAL A 21 -2.74 0.53 7.33
N THR A 22 -2.66 -0.79 7.12
CA THR A 22 -3.71 -1.74 7.54
C THR A 22 -3.61 -2.12 9.01
N ASP A 23 -2.43 -2.53 9.46
CA ASP A 23 -2.25 -3.13 10.78
C ASP A 23 -1.92 -2.07 11.82
N ALA A 24 -0.97 -1.17 11.52
CA ALA A 24 -0.56 -0.15 12.48
C ALA A 24 -1.57 1.01 12.57
N LEU A 25 -2.17 1.42 11.44
CA LEU A 25 -3.12 2.54 11.39
C LEU A 25 -4.59 2.12 11.31
N GLY A 26 -4.89 0.83 11.14
CA GLY A 26 -6.27 0.31 11.10
C GLY A 26 -7.09 0.81 9.91
N GLN A 27 -6.46 1.28 8.83
CA GLN A 27 -7.14 1.80 7.64
C GLN A 27 -7.22 0.74 6.54
N GLN A 28 -8.18 0.89 5.64
CA GLN A 28 -8.26 0.03 4.45
C GLN A 28 -7.34 0.56 3.36
N ALA A 29 -6.50 -0.32 2.81
CA ALA A 29 -5.61 -0.03 1.69
C ALA A 29 -5.70 -1.12 0.62
N GLU A 30 -5.53 -0.74 -0.64
CA GLU A 30 -5.42 -1.67 -1.77
C GLU A 30 -4.20 -1.30 -2.62
N TYR A 31 -3.58 -2.30 -3.25
CA TYR A 31 -2.51 -2.06 -4.21
C TYR A 31 -3.07 -1.55 -5.53
N VAL A 32 -2.43 -0.51 -6.05
CA VAL A 32 -2.71 0.09 -7.35
C VAL A 32 -1.48 -0.10 -8.22
N TRP A 33 -1.51 -1.05 -9.14
CA TRP A 33 -0.42 -1.24 -10.07
C TRP A 33 -0.28 -0.03 -10.99
N HIS A 34 0.94 0.45 -11.22
CA HIS A 34 1.23 1.65 -12.02
C HIS A 34 0.90 1.53 -13.52
N ARG A 35 0.10 0.55 -13.95
CA ARG A 35 -0.35 0.31 -15.32
C ARG A 35 -1.78 -0.20 -15.37
#